data_AF-A0A1Z9ADM4-F1
#
_entry.id   AF-A0A1Z9ADM4-F1
#
_cell.length_a   1.000
_cell.length_b   1.000
_cell.length_c   1.000
_cell.angle_alpha   90.00
_cell.angle_beta   90.00
_cell.angle_gamma   90.00
#
_symmetry.space_group_name_H-M   'P 1'
#
loop_
_entity.id
_entity.type
_entity.pdbx_description
1 polymer ?
#
loop_
_entity_poly.entity_id
_entity_poly.type
_entity_poly.pdbx_seq_one_letter_code
_entity_poly.pdbx_strand_id
1 'polypeptide(L)'
;SGNTEAIEKFLPIADLLVFAFPGDNPWGAHTWQLVTRLPSAQLKNVIFVLQQADLKSEDDLRVIVGHMEKLGEQKTGETPRIFPISAKLAWEAKKGEGISEEIWQQSGFPPLEAFIERKVSGNFDRHRVLRDIWDATQSALNRIEQGIQERRITLDSDEYFLKEIETEVHVRRDSQATAFSRKSSTLSDVFLEQGQDSLGALNSQLSLVQSLYSLFRRERLPTRIEKRLIEAVKNAVESHAGKDGSELVQNCRKHWETAVPRIEERLEQTPPDFNIDADSLSSARQRFIDRLGEASKLSVANLKIRGTLDRQMEERRTVLRYYLTIILSAIMAAGIFGGLGVSLAPWISLGVALFFLFGAALYSQKSKEILSANFAERIDDLRQPFAESLANDYKEGVREFYVEYGGLFEIVRRRIADQKLLLKPRLERWNHLFLELKAIEQEI
;
A
#
# COMPACT_ATOMS: atom_id res chain seq x y z
N SER A 1 46.07 -61.30 13.16
CA SER A 1 45.05 -61.35 12.09
C SER A 1 44.07 -60.17 12.09
N GLY A 2 44.16 -59.19 13.01
CA GLY A 2 43.16 -58.11 13.12
C GLY A 2 43.25 -56.91 12.17
N ASN A 3 44.30 -56.76 11.35
CA ASN A 3 44.46 -55.59 10.46
C ASN A 3 43.96 -55.80 9.02
N THR A 4 43.77 -57.05 8.57
CA THR A 4 43.43 -57.32 7.16
C THR A 4 41.95 -57.01 6.85
N GLU A 5 41.03 -57.35 7.76
CA GLU A 5 39.60 -57.03 7.64
C GLU A 5 39.30 -55.52 7.65
N ALA A 6 40.14 -54.73 8.34
CA ALA A 6 40.00 -53.27 8.36
C ALA A 6 40.38 -52.67 7.00
N ILE A 7 41.44 -53.18 6.36
CA ILE A 7 41.92 -52.70 5.05
C ILE A 7 40.92 -53.05 3.94
N GLU A 8 40.32 -54.25 3.98
CA GLU A 8 39.36 -54.72 2.96
C GLU A 8 38.15 -53.79 2.78
N LYS A 9 37.74 -53.07 3.82
CA LYS A 9 36.65 -52.08 3.77
C LYS A 9 37.00 -50.82 2.98
N PHE A 10 38.29 -50.46 2.90
CA PHE A 10 38.75 -49.25 2.20
C PHE A 10 39.14 -49.50 0.75
N LEU A 11 39.41 -50.76 0.40
CA LEU A 11 39.81 -51.17 -0.95
C LEU A 11 38.84 -50.74 -2.07
N PRO A 12 37.50 -50.80 -1.92
CA PRO A 12 36.57 -50.42 -2.99
C PRO A 12 36.52 -48.92 -3.30
N ILE A 13 36.99 -48.07 -2.38
CA ILE A 13 36.86 -46.60 -2.45
C ILE A 13 38.23 -45.96 -2.77
N ALA A 14 39.32 -46.71 -2.70
CA ALA A 14 40.67 -46.20 -2.90
C ALA A 14 41.01 -45.98 -4.38
N ASP A 15 41.29 -44.73 -4.76
CA ASP A 15 41.76 -44.39 -6.12
C ASP A 15 43.22 -44.80 -6.35
N LEU A 16 43.99 -44.95 -5.26
CA LEU A 16 45.39 -45.34 -5.27
C LEU A 16 45.72 -46.15 -4.02
N LEU A 17 46.38 -47.29 -4.20
CA LEU A 17 46.90 -48.14 -3.14
C LEU A 17 48.42 -48.10 -3.16
N VAL A 18 49.03 -47.63 -2.07
CA VAL A 18 50.48 -47.50 -1.96
C VAL A 18 51.02 -48.60 -1.03
N PHE A 19 51.82 -49.50 -1.57
CA PHE A 19 52.49 -50.53 -0.80
C PHE A 19 53.96 -50.17 -0.59
N ALA A 20 54.34 -49.92 0.66
CA ALA A 20 55.72 -49.61 1.02
C ALA A 20 56.51 -50.89 1.35
N PHE A 21 57.65 -51.05 0.70
CA PHE A 21 58.62 -52.13 0.90
C PHE A 21 59.94 -51.54 1.41
N PRO A 22 60.57 -52.10 2.45
CA PRO A 22 61.88 -51.65 2.88
C PRO A 22 62.97 -52.12 1.90
N GLY A 23 63.91 -51.24 1.58
CA GLY A 23 65.02 -51.51 0.66
C GLY A 23 65.95 -52.65 1.12
N ASP A 24 66.04 -52.89 2.43
CA ASP A 24 66.82 -53.99 2.99
C ASP A 24 66.17 -55.37 2.80
N ASN A 25 64.85 -55.43 2.79
CA ASN A 25 64.12 -56.70 2.60
C ASN A 25 62.76 -56.47 1.91
N PRO A 26 62.73 -56.31 0.58
CA PRO A 26 61.50 -56.12 -0.18
C PRO A 26 60.70 -57.43 -0.36
N TRP A 27 61.19 -58.56 0.15
CA TRP A 27 60.63 -59.89 -0.06
C TRP A 27 59.61 -60.32 1.02
N GLY A 28 59.20 -59.39 1.88
CA GLY A 28 58.28 -59.67 2.99
C GLY A 28 57.00 -60.38 2.54
N ALA A 29 56.82 -61.64 2.97
CA ALA A 29 55.74 -62.50 2.51
C ALA A 29 54.34 -61.92 2.78
N HIS A 30 54.17 -61.19 3.88
CA HIS A 30 52.87 -60.63 4.27
C HIS A 30 52.36 -59.55 3.29
N THR A 31 53.22 -58.64 2.84
CA THR A 31 52.85 -57.57 1.90
C THR A 31 52.50 -58.15 0.53
N TRP A 32 53.31 -59.09 0.05
CA TRP A 32 53.04 -59.79 -1.21
C TRP A 32 51.77 -60.63 -1.16
N GLN A 33 51.50 -61.31 -0.05
CA GLN A 33 50.23 -62.03 0.16
C GLN A 33 49.02 -61.10 0.11
N LEU A 34 49.12 -59.90 0.70
CA LEU A 34 48.04 -58.92 0.66
C LEU A 34 47.79 -58.43 -0.77
N VAL A 35 48.85 -58.09 -1.52
CA VAL A 35 48.71 -57.67 -2.92
C VAL A 35 48.07 -58.77 -3.78
N THR A 36 48.48 -60.03 -3.63
CA THR A 36 47.91 -61.14 -4.42
C THR A 36 46.44 -61.44 -4.14
N ARG A 37 45.90 -60.98 -3.01
CA ARG A 37 44.48 -61.16 -2.66
C ARG A 37 43.60 -60.05 -3.21
N LEU A 38 44.19 -58.97 -3.75
CA LEU A 38 43.41 -57.87 -4.31
C LEU A 38 42.66 -58.31 -5.57
N PRO A 39 41.40 -57.90 -5.74
CA PRO A 39 40.66 -58.09 -6.99
C PRO A 39 41.38 -57.42 -8.17
N SER A 40 41.30 -58.02 -9.37
CA SER A 40 41.96 -57.51 -10.58
C SER A 40 41.55 -56.07 -10.95
N ALA A 41 40.35 -55.65 -10.58
CA ALA A 41 39.89 -54.26 -10.77
C ALA A 41 40.72 -53.24 -9.98
N GLN A 42 41.25 -53.61 -8.81
CA GLN A 42 42.01 -52.73 -7.93
C GLN A 42 43.52 -52.77 -8.18
N LEU A 43 44.04 -53.85 -8.77
CA LEU A 43 45.46 -53.99 -9.12
C LEU A 43 45.94 -52.83 -10.02
N LYS A 44 45.05 -52.29 -10.87
CA LYS A 44 45.31 -51.12 -11.73
C LYS A 44 45.59 -49.80 -10.98
N ASN A 45 45.26 -49.76 -9.70
CA ASN A 45 45.44 -48.62 -8.80
C ASN A 45 46.58 -48.85 -7.79
N VAL A 46 47.33 -49.95 -7.92
CA VAL A 46 48.42 -50.29 -7.02
C VAL A 46 49.73 -49.67 -7.50
N ILE A 47 50.46 -49.04 -6.58
CA ILE A 47 51.87 -48.67 -6.77
C ILE A 47 52.72 -49.22 -5.63
N PHE A 48 53.96 -49.54 -5.96
CA PHE A 48 54.94 -49.99 -4.99
C PHE A 48 55.95 -48.87 -4.71
N VAL A 49 56.28 -48.74 -3.45
CA VAL A 49 57.26 -47.78 -2.96
C VAL A 49 58.39 -48.57 -2.31
N LEU A 50 59.60 -48.45 -2.85
CA LEU A 50 60.79 -49.04 -2.26
C LEU A 50 61.45 -47.98 -1.38
N GLN A 51 61.21 -48.06 -0.08
CA GLN A 51 61.67 -47.12 0.93
C GLN A 51 63.13 -47.40 1.33
N GLN A 52 63.80 -46.41 1.93
CA GLN A 52 65.21 -46.48 2.34
C GLN A 52 66.16 -46.67 1.15
N ALA A 53 65.81 -46.10 -0.01
CA ALA A 53 66.66 -46.17 -1.19
C ALA A 53 68.04 -45.51 -0.97
N ASP A 54 68.15 -44.56 -0.03
CA ASP A 54 69.41 -43.91 0.37
C ASP A 54 70.45 -44.88 0.97
N LEU A 55 70.03 -46.06 1.43
CA LEU A 55 70.93 -47.08 1.99
C LEU A 55 71.52 -48.02 0.94
N LYS A 56 71.13 -47.89 -0.34
CA LYS A 56 71.51 -48.79 -1.42
C LYS A 56 72.24 -48.03 -2.54
N SER A 57 73.14 -48.72 -3.24
CA SER A 57 73.76 -48.18 -4.45
C SER A 57 72.77 -48.18 -5.62
N GLU A 58 72.99 -47.35 -6.63
CA GLU A 58 72.13 -47.31 -7.82
C GLU A 58 72.04 -48.67 -8.53
N ASP A 59 73.15 -49.41 -8.61
CA ASP A 59 73.18 -50.72 -9.24
C ASP A 59 72.37 -51.75 -8.44
N ASP A 60 72.47 -51.74 -7.12
CA ASP A 60 71.66 -52.60 -6.24
C ASP A 60 70.16 -52.27 -6.36
N LEU A 61 69.81 -50.98 -6.39
CA LEU A 61 68.43 -50.54 -6.58
C LEU A 61 67.85 -51.02 -7.91
N ARG A 62 68.62 -50.94 -9.01
CA ARG A 62 68.19 -51.45 -10.31
C ARG A 62 67.92 -52.96 -10.27
N VAL A 63 68.79 -53.74 -9.62
CA VAL A 63 68.61 -55.18 -9.47
C VAL A 63 67.37 -55.50 -8.63
N ILE A 64 67.21 -54.82 -7.49
CA ILE A 64 66.07 -55.01 -6.59
C ILE A 64 64.76 -54.67 -7.29
N VAL A 65 64.68 -53.50 -7.94
CA VAL A 65 63.50 -53.06 -8.68
C VAL A 65 63.16 -54.06 -9.78
N GLY A 66 64.13 -54.47 -10.60
CA GLY A 66 63.88 -55.44 -11.68
C GLY A 66 63.42 -56.82 -11.18
N HIS A 67 63.89 -57.26 -10.01
CA HIS A 67 63.39 -58.48 -9.37
C HIS A 67 61.97 -58.31 -8.80
N MET A 68 61.66 -57.16 -8.21
CA MET A 68 60.31 -56.86 -7.71
C MET A 68 59.30 -56.72 -8.86
N GLU A 69 59.70 -56.14 -10.00
CA GLU A 69 58.87 -56.06 -11.21
C GLU A 69 58.51 -57.45 -11.72
N LYS A 70 59.50 -58.34 -11.86
CA LYS A 70 59.29 -59.75 -12.25
C LYS A 70 58.41 -60.50 -11.27
N LEU A 71 58.66 -60.33 -9.96
CA LEU A 71 57.87 -60.98 -8.92
C LEU A 71 56.43 -60.47 -8.92
N GLY A 72 56.23 -59.17 -9.12
CA GLY A 72 54.91 -58.56 -9.30
C GLY A 72 54.19 -59.16 -10.48
N GLU A 73 54.80 -59.13 -11.67
CA GLU A 73 54.22 -59.70 -12.88
C GLU A 73 53.83 -61.19 -12.70
N GLN A 74 54.68 -61.99 -12.06
CA GLN A 74 54.38 -63.40 -11.77
C GLN A 74 53.21 -63.60 -10.80
N LYS A 75 53.01 -62.67 -9.87
CA LYS A 75 52.04 -62.79 -8.76
C LYS A 75 50.70 -62.12 -9.05
N THR A 76 50.70 -61.03 -9.82
CA THR A 76 49.51 -60.21 -10.12
C THR A 76 49.14 -60.23 -11.59
N GLY A 77 49.99 -60.75 -12.49
CA GLY A 77 49.76 -60.75 -13.94
C GLY A 77 50.02 -59.41 -14.62
N GLU A 78 50.42 -58.39 -13.88
CA GLU A 78 50.76 -57.05 -14.37
C GLU A 78 52.08 -56.60 -13.74
N THR A 79 52.94 -55.92 -14.50
CA THR A 79 54.20 -55.36 -13.99
C THR A 79 53.89 -54.13 -13.12
N PRO A 80 54.13 -54.17 -11.80
CA PRO A 80 53.82 -53.07 -10.90
C PRO A 80 54.76 -51.88 -11.16
N ARG A 81 54.24 -50.66 -11.00
CA ARG A 81 55.10 -49.46 -10.98
C ARG A 81 55.76 -49.34 -9.62
N ILE A 82 57.09 -49.21 -9.62
CA ILE A 82 57.91 -49.16 -8.41
C ILE A 82 58.63 -47.82 -8.33
N PHE A 83 58.51 -47.14 -7.20
CA PHE A 83 59.18 -45.87 -6.93
C PHE A 83 60.21 -46.06 -5.80
N PRO A 84 61.52 -46.07 -6.11
CA PRO A 84 62.55 -46.02 -5.08
C PRO A 84 62.59 -44.63 -4.46
N ILE A 85 62.36 -44.55 -3.15
CA ILE A 85 62.33 -43.28 -2.41
C ILE A 85 63.11 -43.35 -1.12
N SER A 86 63.52 -42.19 -0.62
CA SER A 86 64.00 -41.98 0.75
C SER A 86 63.14 -40.94 1.45
N ALA A 87 62.28 -41.38 2.36
CA ALA A 87 61.50 -40.48 3.20
C ALA A 87 62.38 -39.60 4.11
N LYS A 88 63.58 -40.08 4.48
CA LYS A 88 64.53 -39.31 5.26
C LYS A 88 65.03 -38.10 4.47
N LEU A 89 65.54 -38.31 3.26
CA LEU A 89 66.00 -37.23 2.38
C LEU A 89 64.85 -36.28 2.03
N ALA A 90 63.66 -36.80 1.74
CA ALA A 90 62.48 -35.98 1.46
C ALA A 90 62.08 -35.10 2.65
N TRP A 91 62.17 -35.61 3.87
CA TRP A 91 61.89 -34.85 5.08
C TRP A 91 62.98 -33.79 5.35
N GLU A 92 64.25 -34.14 5.16
CA GLU A 92 65.38 -33.20 5.29
C GLU A 92 65.28 -32.06 4.26
N ALA A 93 64.88 -32.36 3.02
CA ALA A 93 64.65 -31.36 1.97
C ALA A 93 63.56 -30.33 2.33
N LYS A 94 62.57 -30.71 3.17
CA LYS A 94 61.42 -29.88 3.56
C LYS A 94 61.60 -29.15 4.91
N LYS A 95 62.73 -29.31 5.60
CA LYS A 95 62.92 -28.86 7.00
C LYS A 95 63.36 -27.38 7.16
N GLY A 96 63.59 -26.63 6.07
CA GLY A 96 64.05 -25.22 6.08
C GLY A 96 63.05 -24.19 5.52
N GLU A 97 63.47 -22.93 5.34
CA GLU A 97 62.68 -21.84 4.71
C GLU A 97 62.57 -21.99 3.17
N GLY A 98 62.36 -23.21 2.70
CA GLY A 98 62.33 -23.58 1.29
C GLY A 98 62.68 -25.05 1.08
N ILE A 99 62.31 -25.58 -0.08
CA ILE A 99 62.64 -26.94 -0.48
C ILE A 99 64.06 -26.95 -1.05
N SER A 100 64.97 -27.74 -0.47
CA SER A 100 66.27 -27.98 -1.08
C SER A 100 66.09 -28.85 -2.33
N GLU A 101 66.15 -28.25 -3.51
CA GLU A 101 65.84 -28.92 -4.78
C GLU A 101 66.77 -30.12 -5.04
N GLU A 102 68.05 -30.02 -4.71
CA GLU A 102 69.02 -31.11 -4.91
C GLU A 102 68.69 -32.34 -4.05
N ILE A 103 68.39 -32.15 -2.75
CA ILE A 103 68.02 -33.23 -1.84
C ILE A 103 66.62 -33.77 -2.19
N TRP A 104 65.72 -32.89 -2.63
CA TRP A 104 64.39 -33.27 -3.09
C TRP A 104 64.45 -34.20 -4.30
N GLN A 105 65.26 -33.87 -5.30
CA GLN A 105 65.48 -34.73 -6.47
C GLN A 105 66.11 -36.08 -6.08
N GLN A 106 67.12 -36.07 -5.20
CA GLN A 106 67.76 -37.31 -4.71
C GLN A 106 66.84 -38.21 -3.88
N SER A 107 65.80 -37.65 -3.27
CA SER A 107 64.86 -38.41 -2.44
C SER A 107 63.95 -39.37 -3.23
N GLY A 108 63.86 -39.22 -4.56
CA GLY A 108 62.97 -40.02 -5.41
C GLY A 108 61.47 -39.71 -5.26
N PHE A 109 61.09 -38.75 -4.40
CA PHE A 109 59.71 -38.28 -4.27
C PHE A 109 59.14 -37.51 -5.47
N PRO A 110 59.88 -36.67 -6.22
CA PRO A 110 59.27 -35.89 -7.30
C PRO A 110 58.54 -36.76 -8.36
N PRO A 111 59.11 -37.89 -8.85
CA PRO A 111 58.40 -38.79 -9.75
C PRO A 111 57.15 -39.44 -9.11
N LEU A 112 57.18 -39.72 -7.81
CA LEU A 112 56.05 -40.27 -7.06
C LEU A 112 54.93 -39.23 -6.93
N GLU A 113 55.25 -38.00 -6.51
CA GLU A 113 54.27 -36.91 -6.39
C GLU A 113 53.64 -36.59 -7.74
N ALA A 114 54.43 -36.44 -8.81
CA ALA A 114 53.91 -36.20 -10.15
C ALA A 114 53.00 -37.32 -10.65
N PHE A 115 53.29 -38.58 -10.29
CA PHE A 115 52.43 -39.71 -10.60
C PHE A 115 51.11 -39.66 -9.82
N ILE A 116 51.16 -39.42 -8.51
CA ILE A 116 49.99 -39.30 -7.65
C ILE A 116 49.10 -38.16 -8.14
N GLU A 117 49.67 -36.99 -8.38
CA GLU A 117 48.96 -35.82 -8.89
C GLU A 117 48.28 -36.14 -10.23
N ARG A 118 49.01 -36.71 -11.20
CA ARG A 118 48.40 -37.06 -12.49
C ARG A 118 47.30 -38.12 -12.37
N LYS A 119 47.47 -39.11 -11.48
CA LYS A 119 46.49 -40.21 -11.31
C LYS A 119 45.24 -39.74 -10.56
N VAL A 120 45.40 -38.89 -9.54
CA VAL A 120 44.31 -38.36 -8.71
C VAL A 120 43.59 -37.22 -9.42
N SER A 121 44.31 -36.24 -9.95
CA SER A 121 43.76 -35.13 -10.74
C SER A 121 43.24 -35.59 -12.10
N GLY A 122 43.73 -36.72 -12.62
CA GLY A 122 43.21 -37.33 -13.86
C GLY A 122 42.07 -38.31 -13.64
N ASN A 123 41.53 -38.46 -12.41
CA ASN A 123 40.44 -39.40 -12.17
C ASN A 123 39.15 -38.87 -12.83
N PHE A 124 38.91 -39.36 -14.05
CA PHE A 124 37.73 -39.05 -14.86
C PHE A 124 36.42 -39.34 -14.14
N ASP A 125 36.35 -40.37 -13.29
CA ASP A 125 35.12 -40.73 -12.59
C ASP A 125 34.76 -39.69 -11.53
N ARG A 126 35.75 -39.12 -10.82
CA ARG A 126 35.52 -38.02 -9.86
C ARG A 126 35.12 -36.73 -10.55
N HIS A 127 35.80 -36.37 -11.63
CA HIS A 127 35.44 -35.19 -12.44
C HIS A 127 34.04 -35.33 -13.03
N ARG A 128 33.67 -36.54 -13.45
CA ARG A 128 32.33 -36.83 -13.93
C ARG A 128 31.28 -36.66 -12.84
N VAL A 129 31.50 -37.21 -11.65
CA VAL A 129 30.58 -37.03 -10.51
C VAL A 129 30.42 -35.55 -10.13
N LEU A 130 31.52 -34.79 -10.08
CA LEU A 130 31.47 -33.35 -9.82
C LEU A 130 30.67 -32.59 -10.89
N ARG A 131 30.89 -32.91 -12.16
CA ARG A 131 30.15 -32.33 -13.28
C ARG A 131 28.66 -32.69 -13.23
N ASP A 132 28.33 -33.94 -12.94
CA ASP A 132 26.95 -34.40 -12.82
C ASP A 132 26.22 -33.68 -11.66
N ILE A 133 26.90 -33.47 -10.52
CA ILE A 133 26.38 -32.69 -9.38
C ILE A 133 26.20 -31.23 -9.75
N TRP A 134 27.15 -30.64 -10.47
CA TRP A 134 27.06 -29.26 -10.94
C TRP A 134 25.88 -29.06 -11.89
N ASP A 135 25.72 -29.94 -12.88
CA ASP A 135 24.60 -29.92 -13.84
C ASP A 135 23.24 -30.05 -13.12
N ALA A 136 23.16 -30.94 -12.12
CA ALA A 136 21.97 -31.10 -11.29
C ALA A 136 21.66 -29.84 -10.46
N THR A 137 22.69 -29.22 -9.87
CA THR A 137 22.54 -28.01 -9.05
C THR A 137 22.13 -26.82 -9.90
N GLN A 138 22.76 -26.65 -11.07
CA GLN A 138 22.41 -25.61 -12.05
C GLN A 138 20.96 -25.78 -12.52
N SER A 139 20.55 -27.01 -12.81
CA SER A 139 19.16 -27.31 -13.21
C SER A 139 18.16 -26.98 -12.09
N ALA A 140 18.50 -27.25 -10.83
CA ALA A 140 17.66 -26.90 -9.69
C ALA A 140 17.57 -25.37 -9.49
N LEU A 141 18.70 -24.66 -9.59
CA LEU A 141 18.72 -23.19 -9.50
C LEU A 141 17.91 -22.52 -10.61
N ASN A 142 18.00 -23.03 -11.85
CA ASN A 142 17.21 -22.52 -12.97
C ASN A 142 15.70 -22.72 -12.75
N ARG A 143 15.29 -23.86 -12.18
CA ARG A 143 13.87 -24.10 -11.82
C ARG A 143 13.39 -23.14 -10.73
N ILE A 144 14.23 -22.88 -9.73
CA ILE A 144 13.93 -21.91 -8.67
C ILE A 144 13.83 -20.49 -9.26
N GLU A 145 14.74 -20.13 -10.17
CA GLU A 145 14.70 -18.85 -10.87
C GLU A 145 13.38 -18.69 -11.63
N GLN A 146 13.02 -19.68 -12.46
CA GLN A 146 11.76 -19.68 -13.21
C GLN A 146 10.56 -19.48 -12.30
N GLY A 147 10.47 -20.23 -11.19
CA GLY A 147 9.38 -20.07 -10.23
C GLY A 147 9.35 -18.70 -9.55
N ILE A 148 10.50 -18.09 -9.27
CA ILE A 148 10.58 -16.71 -8.73
C ILE A 148 10.14 -15.70 -9.79
N GLN A 149 10.57 -15.84 -11.05
CA GLN A 149 10.22 -14.94 -12.15
C GLN A 149 8.73 -15.01 -12.48
N GLU A 150 8.16 -16.22 -12.59
CA GLU A 150 6.73 -16.44 -12.78
C GLU A 150 5.93 -15.77 -11.67
N ARG A 151 6.32 -16.01 -10.40
CA ARG A 151 5.65 -15.38 -9.26
C ARG A 151 5.75 -13.85 -9.29
N ARG A 152 6.89 -13.29 -9.71
CA ARG A 152 7.05 -11.84 -9.87
C ARG A 152 6.12 -11.29 -10.95
N ILE A 153 6.07 -11.94 -12.12
CA ILE A 153 5.20 -11.53 -13.23
C ILE A 153 3.72 -11.55 -12.80
N THR A 154 3.28 -12.60 -12.10
CA THR A 154 1.92 -12.66 -11.56
C THR A 154 1.67 -11.52 -10.57
N LEU A 155 2.57 -11.27 -9.61
CA LEU A 155 2.40 -10.21 -8.62
C LEU A 155 2.40 -8.79 -9.23
N ASP A 156 3.20 -8.56 -10.27
CA ASP A 156 3.20 -7.29 -10.99
C ASP A 156 1.87 -7.11 -11.76
N SER A 157 1.39 -8.17 -12.43
CA SER A 157 0.08 -8.18 -13.07
C SER A 157 -1.07 -7.92 -12.07
N ASP A 158 -1.01 -8.52 -10.90
CA ASP A 158 -1.97 -8.33 -9.81
C ASP A 158 -1.98 -6.88 -9.30
N GLU A 159 -0.80 -6.26 -9.16
CA GLU A 159 -0.68 -4.85 -8.78
C GLU A 159 -1.25 -3.91 -9.86
N TYR A 160 -0.96 -4.19 -11.14
CA TYR A 160 -1.54 -3.43 -12.24
C TYR A 160 -3.06 -3.53 -12.26
N PHE A 161 -3.59 -4.73 -12.02
CA PHE A 161 -5.03 -4.95 -11.92
C PHE A 161 -5.66 -4.19 -10.75
N LEU A 162 -5.06 -4.23 -9.55
CA LEU A 162 -5.55 -3.46 -8.40
C LEU A 162 -5.55 -1.96 -8.72
N LYS A 163 -4.50 -1.45 -9.35
CA LYS A 163 -4.40 -0.05 -9.77
C LYS A 163 -5.46 0.34 -10.81
N GLU A 164 -5.83 -0.59 -11.68
CA GLU A 164 -6.94 -0.41 -12.64
C GLU A 164 -8.27 -0.21 -11.88
N ILE A 165 -8.57 -1.07 -10.91
CA ILE A 165 -9.76 -0.95 -10.05
C ILE A 165 -9.73 0.36 -9.24
N GLU A 166 -8.60 0.75 -8.67
CA GLU A 166 -8.48 2.03 -7.95
C GLU A 166 -8.69 3.23 -8.87
N THR A 167 -8.17 3.18 -10.10
CA THR A 167 -8.39 4.22 -11.12
C THR A 167 -9.88 4.30 -11.49
N GLU A 168 -10.53 3.16 -11.64
CA GLU A 168 -11.96 3.04 -11.85
C GLU A 168 -12.79 3.69 -10.71
N VAL A 169 -12.34 3.57 -9.45
CA VAL A 169 -12.94 4.27 -8.30
C VAL A 169 -12.74 5.78 -8.41
N HIS A 170 -11.53 6.23 -8.75
CA HIS A 170 -11.22 7.65 -8.92
C HIS A 170 -12.02 8.32 -10.04
N VAL A 171 -12.16 7.67 -11.20
CA VAL A 171 -12.96 8.17 -12.32
C VAL A 171 -14.43 8.33 -11.92
N ARG A 172 -14.99 7.38 -11.16
CA ARG A 172 -16.37 7.45 -10.66
C ARG A 172 -16.54 8.60 -9.66
N ARG A 173 -15.60 8.79 -8.73
CA ARG A 173 -15.58 9.93 -7.80
C ARG A 173 -15.64 11.26 -8.55
N ASP A 174 -14.75 11.45 -9.53
CA ASP A 174 -14.64 12.70 -10.28
C ASP A 174 -15.88 12.96 -11.14
N SER A 175 -16.46 11.89 -11.70
CA SER A 175 -17.73 11.96 -12.42
C SER A 175 -18.89 12.41 -11.53
N GLN A 176 -18.97 11.90 -10.29
CA GLN A 176 -19.99 12.31 -9.32
C GLN A 176 -19.82 13.76 -8.84
N ALA A 177 -18.58 14.17 -8.57
CA ALA A 177 -18.28 15.57 -8.22
C ALA A 177 -18.66 16.53 -9.36
N THR A 178 -18.37 16.16 -10.61
CA THR A 178 -18.71 16.98 -11.79
C THR A 178 -20.22 16.97 -12.10
N ALA A 179 -20.90 15.84 -11.87
CA ALA A 179 -22.35 15.75 -12.01
C ALA A 179 -23.06 16.68 -11.03
N PHE A 180 -22.54 16.84 -9.82
CA PHE A 180 -23.10 17.77 -8.84
C PHE A 180 -22.99 19.23 -9.26
N SER A 181 -21.86 19.65 -9.83
CA SER A 181 -21.76 21.02 -10.36
C SER A 181 -22.86 21.32 -11.38
N ARG A 182 -23.32 20.30 -12.13
CA ARG A 182 -24.50 20.39 -13.03
C ARG A 182 -25.84 20.34 -12.29
N LYS A 183 -25.95 19.61 -11.17
CA LYS A 183 -27.13 19.56 -10.28
C LYS A 183 -27.22 20.76 -9.30
N SER A 184 -26.23 21.64 -9.24
CA SER A 184 -26.22 22.83 -8.36
C SER A 184 -27.42 23.77 -8.56
N SER A 185 -28.04 23.74 -9.74
CA SER A 185 -29.32 24.38 -10.02
C SER A 185 -30.43 23.87 -9.10
N THR A 186 -30.49 22.57 -8.81
CA THR A 186 -31.49 21.97 -7.92
C THR A 186 -31.36 22.49 -6.48
N LEU A 187 -30.14 22.72 -6.01
CA LEU A 187 -29.92 23.29 -4.67
C LEU A 187 -30.19 24.80 -4.63
N SER A 188 -29.98 25.49 -5.75
CA SER A 188 -30.43 26.88 -5.92
C SER A 188 -31.95 26.96 -5.84
N ASP A 189 -32.66 26.04 -6.50
CA ASP A 189 -34.11 25.96 -6.48
C ASP A 189 -34.65 25.68 -5.08
N VAL A 190 -34.01 24.75 -4.34
CA VAL A 190 -34.35 24.47 -2.93
C VAL A 190 -34.17 25.72 -2.06
N PHE A 191 -33.09 26.47 -2.25
CA PHE A 191 -32.87 27.72 -1.52
C PHE A 191 -33.93 28.77 -1.84
N LEU A 192 -34.29 28.92 -3.13
CA LEU A 192 -35.35 29.82 -3.58
C LEU A 192 -36.71 29.46 -2.98
N GLU A 193 -37.08 28.18 -3.00
CA GLU A 193 -38.34 27.67 -2.45
C GLU A 193 -38.45 28.00 -0.95
N GLN A 194 -37.42 27.67 -0.16
CA GLN A 194 -37.41 27.96 1.27
C GLN A 194 -37.30 29.47 1.58
N GLY A 195 -36.67 30.23 0.70
CA GLY A 195 -36.65 31.69 0.74
C GLY A 195 -38.03 32.31 0.48
N GLN A 196 -38.82 31.76 -0.45
CA GLN A 196 -40.20 32.16 -0.71
C GLN A 196 -41.15 31.81 0.44
N ASP A 197 -40.96 30.67 1.09
CA ASP A 197 -41.72 30.35 2.31
C ASP A 197 -41.40 31.32 3.45
N SER A 198 -40.13 31.72 3.57
CA SER A 198 -39.70 32.74 4.52
C SER A 198 -40.26 34.12 4.21
N LEU A 199 -40.47 34.46 2.93
CA LEU A 199 -41.22 35.64 2.49
C LEU A 199 -42.68 35.60 2.96
N GLY A 200 -43.36 34.47 2.83
CA GLY A 200 -44.73 34.31 3.32
C GLY A 200 -44.83 34.57 4.83
N ALA A 201 -43.87 34.04 5.60
CA ALA A 201 -43.77 34.30 7.04
C ALA A 201 -43.49 35.79 7.36
N LEU A 202 -42.56 36.43 6.65
CA LEU A 202 -42.29 37.87 6.77
C LEU A 202 -43.55 38.70 6.46
N ASN A 203 -44.22 38.39 5.35
CA ASN A 203 -45.40 39.11 4.86
C ASN A 203 -46.57 39.06 5.85
N SER A 204 -46.75 37.92 6.53
CA SER A 204 -47.76 37.75 7.57
C SER A 204 -47.48 38.61 8.81
N GLN A 205 -46.20 38.80 9.17
CA GLN A 205 -45.77 39.52 10.37
C GLN A 205 -45.70 41.05 10.19
N LEU A 206 -45.69 41.53 8.95
CA LEU A 206 -45.67 42.95 8.59
C LEU A 206 -47.06 43.59 8.52
N SER A 207 -48.10 42.95 9.06
CA SER A 207 -49.46 43.50 9.13
C SER A 207 -49.50 44.79 9.96
N LEU A 208 -50.48 45.67 9.69
CA LEU A 208 -50.65 46.96 10.38
C LEU A 208 -50.71 46.81 11.90
N VAL A 209 -51.53 45.87 12.37
CA VAL A 209 -51.75 45.63 13.80
C VAL A 209 -50.48 45.11 14.47
N GLN A 210 -49.76 44.18 13.85
CA GLN A 210 -48.50 43.66 14.39
C GLN A 210 -47.35 44.68 14.31
N SER A 211 -47.31 45.50 13.26
CA SER A 211 -46.31 46.56 13.11
C SER A 211 -46.45 47.63 14.18
N LEU A 212 -47.69 47.97 14.56
CA LEU A 212 -47.94 48.91 15.66
C LEU A 212 -47.63 48.27 17.02
N TYR A 213 -48.01 46.99 17.21
CA TYR A 213 -47.67 46.25 18.41
C TYR A 213 -46.16 46.07 18.59
N SER A 214 -45.41 45.92 17.50
CA SER A 214 -43.96 45.72 17.56
C SER A 214 -43.17 46.97 17.93
N LEU A 215 -43.75 48.17 17.82
CA LEU A 215 -43.12 49.40 18.31
C LEU A 215 -42.93 49.41 19.83
N PHE A 216 -43.77 48.67 20.56
CA PHE A 216 -43.77 48.59 22.02
C PHE A 216 -42.98 47.39 22.57
N ARG A 217 -42.54 46.45 21.72
CA ARG A 217 -41.80 45.25 22.13
C ARG A 217 -40.41 45.23 21.47
N ARG A 218 -39.38 44.77 22.19
CA ARG A 218 -38.04 44.57 21.62
C ARG A 218 -38.12 43.43 20.58
N GLU A 219 -38.31 43.81 19.33
CA GLU A 219 -38.69 42.90 18.25
C GLU A 219 -37.47 42.12 17.73
N ARG A 220 -37.55 40.79 17.75
CA ARG A 220 -36.52 39.85 17.25
C ARG A 220 -36.90 39.21 15.90
N LEU A 221 -37.77 39.86 15.11
CA LEU A 221 -38.29 39.26 13.87
C LEU A 221 -37.21 38.91 12.86
N PRO A 222 -36.22 39.78 12.55
CA PRO A 222 -35.18 39.44 11.58
C PRO A 222 -34.36 38.22 12.02
N THR A 223 -34.05 38.10 13.31
CA THR A 223 -33.40 36.90 13.88
C THR A 223 -34.27 35.65 13.81
N ARG A 224 -35.60 35.76 13.95
CA ARG A 224 -36.51 34.61 13.83
C ARG A 224 -36.62 34.13 12.39
N ILE A 225 -36.73 35.05 11.44
CA ILE A 225 -36.81 34.74 10.00
C ILE A 225 -35.50 34.12 9.54
N GLU A 226 -34.36 34.69 9.92
CA GLU A 226 -33.03 34.12 9.64
C GLU A 226 -32.90 32.71 10.22
N LYS A 227 -33.20 32.49 11.50
CA LYS A 227 -33.13 31.15 12.11
C LYS A 227 -34.06 30.15 11.43
N ARG A 228 -35.28 30.57 11.06
CA ARG A 228 -36.24 29.73 10.35
C ARG A 228 -35.74 29.36 8.97
N LEU A 229 -35.18 30.33 8.23
CA LEU A 229 -34.61 30.10 6.90
C LEU A 229 -33.39 29.16 6.99
N ILE A 230 -32.48 29.39 7.94
CA ILE A 230 -31.32 28.52 8.18
C ILE A 230 -31.77 27.08 8.42
N GLU A 231 -32.74 26.87 9.32
CA GLU A 231 -33.23 25.53 9.67
C GLU A 231 -33.96 24.86 8.51
N ALA A 232 -34.76 25.63 7.76
CA ALA A 232 -35.51 25.14 6.60
C ALA A 232 -34.57 24.73 5.46
N VAL A 233 -33.58 25.56 5.14
CA VAL A 233 -32.55 25.25 4.13
C VAL A 233 -31.72 24.05 4.57
N LYS A 234 -31.30 24.00 5.85
CA LYS A 234 -30.57 22.85 6.39
C LYS A 234 -31.34 21.54 6.19
N ASN A 235 -32.60 21.48 6.65
CA ASN A 235 -33.42 20.27 6.55
C ASN A 235 -33.67 19.87 5.09
N ALA A 236 -33.86 20.84 4.19
CA ALA A 236 -34.05 20.57 2.77
C ALA A 236 -32.77 20.04 2.10
N VAL A 237 -31.61 20.62 2.43
CA VAL A 237 -30.29 20.15 1.97
C VAL A 237 -29.98 18.76 2.51
N GLU A 238 -30.22 18.49 3.81
CA GLU A 238 -30.01 17.16 4.40
C GLU A 238 -30.90 16.10 3.77
N SER A 239 -32.16 16.44 3.46
CA SER A 239 -33.07 15.54 2.75
C SER A 239 -32.58 15.23 1.33
N HIS A 240 -32.08 16.23 0.60
CA HIS A 240 -31.51 16.03 -0.73
C HIS A 240 -30.20 15.23 -0.68
N ALA A 241 -29.28 15.60 0.23
CA ALA A 241 -28.05 14.89 0.52
C ALA A 241 -28.31 13.43 0.93
N GLY A 242 -29.40 13.16 1.64
CA GLY A 242 -29.81 11.81 2.01
C GLY A 242 -30.14 10.93 0.81
N LYS A 243 -30.74 11.50 -0.24
CA LYS A 243 -31.02 10.83 -1.52
C LYS A 243 -29.74 10.63 -2.32
N ASP A 244 -28.95 11.69 -2.51
CA ASP A 244 -27.67 11.60 -3.22
C ASP A 244 -26.71 10.61 -2.54
N GLY A 245 -26.62 10.64 -1.20
CA GLY A 245 -25.83 9.69 -0.42
C GLY A 245 -26.28 8.25 -0.60
N SER A 246 -27.59 7.99 -0.75
CA SER A 246 -28.09 6.66 -1.08
C SER A 246 -27.73 6.22 -2.51
N GLU A 247 -27.73 7.16 -3.45
CA GLU A 247 -27.27 6.94 -4.83
C GLU A 247 -25.78 6.61 -4.87
N LEU A 248 -24.95 7.30 -4.07
CA LEU A 248 -23.52 7.00 -3.92
C LEU A 248 -23.27 5.58 -3.40
N VAL A 249 -23.99 5.17 -2.34
CA VAL A 249 -23.91 3.79 -1.82
C VAL A 249 -24.31 2.79 -2.90
N GLN A 250 -25.40 3.03 -3.62
CA GLN A 250 -25.86 2.12 -4.68
C GLN A 250 -24.86 2.03 -5.84
N ASN A 251 -24.22 3.14 -6.21
CA ASN A 251 -23.20 3.16 -7.26
C ASN A 251 -21.94 2.40 -6.83
N CYS A 252 -21.53 2.52 -5.56
CA CYS A 252 -20.42 1.75 -5.01
C CYS A 252 -20.77 0.26 -4.92
N ARG A 253 -22.00 -0.09 -4.54
CA ARG A 253 -22.49 -1.47 -4.54
C ARG A 253 -22.45 -2.09 -5.93
N LYS A 254 -22.97 -1.39 -6.96
CA LYS A 254 -22.91 -1.85 -8.36
C LYS A 254 -21.47 -2.06 -8.83
N HIS A 255 -20.56 -1.14 -8.51
CA HIS A 255 -19.16 -1.32 -8.85
C HIS A 255 -18.54 -2.52 -8.10
N TRP A 256 -18.85 -2.68 -6.82
CA TRP A 256 -18.39 -3.80 -6.02
C TRP A 256 -18.83 -5.15 -6.59
N GLU A 257 -20.11 -5.28 -6.97
CA GLU A 257 -20.66 -6.47 -7.63
C GLU A 257 -19.93 -6.84 -8.93
N THR A 258 -19.37 -5.84 -9.63
CA THR A 258 -18.55 -6.08 -10.83
C THR A 258 -17.06 -6.30 -10.54
N ALA A 259 -16.54 -5.73 -9.45
CA ALA A 259 -15.12 -5.77 -9.11
C ALA A 259 -14.75 -7.07 -8.37
N VAL A 260 -15.61 -7.55 -7.46
CA VAL A 260 -15.36 -8.76 -6.66
C VAL A 260 -15.12 -9.99 -7.53
N PRO A 261 -15.95 -10.33 -8.53
CA PRO A 261 -15.70 -11.52 -9.34
C PRO A 261 -14.37 -11.46 -10.09
N ARG A 262 -13.96 -10.27 -10.56
CA ARG A 262 -12.66 -10.05 -11.21
C ARG A 262 -11.49 -10.23 -10.24
N ILE A 263 -11.67 -9.82 -8.99
CA ILE A 263 -10.70 -10.02 -7.90
C ILE A 263 -10.63 -11.50 -7.53
N GLU A 264 -11.75 -12.18 -7.38
CA GLU A 264 -11.82 -13.62 -7.07
C GLU A 264 -11.18 -14.47 -8.18
N GLU A 265 -11.46 -14.16 -9.44
CA GLU A 265 -10.89 -14.87 -10.59
C GLU A 265 -9.37 -14.72 -10.68
N ARG A 266 -8.83 -13.53 -10.42
CA ARG A 266 -7.39 -13.27 -10.55
C ARG A 266 -6.57 -13.59 -9.31
N LEU A 267 -7.09 -13.25 -8.14
CA LEU A 267 -6.34 -13.30 -6.89
C LEU A 267 -6.69 -14.52 -6.03
N GLU A 268 -7.66 -15.34 -6.45
CA GLU A 268 -8.18 -16.51 -5.72
C GLU A 268 -8.57 -16.17 -4.27
N GLN A 269 -9.00 -14.92 -4.05
CA GLN A 269 -9.41 -14.41 -2.74
C GLN A 269 -10.82 -13.88 -2.82
N THR A 270 -11.63 -14.23 -1.82
CA THR A 270 -12.91 -13.61 -1.54
C THR A 270 -12.69 -12.34 -0.73
N PRO A 271 -12.94 -11.15 -1.31
CA PRO A 271 -12.97 -9.90 -0.55
C PRO A 271 -14.01 -9.98 0.58
N PRO A 272 -13.89 -9.14 1.63
CA PRO A 272 -14.91 -9.07 2.67
C PRO A 272 -16.29 -8.77 2.08
N ASP A 273 -17.35 -9.30 2.70
CA ASP A 273 -18.72 -9.05 2.24
C ASP A 273 -19.01 -7.55 2.32
N PHE A 274 -19.47 -6.98 1.21
CA PHE A 274 -19.88 -5.58 1.12
C PHE A 274 -20.90 -5.21 2.20
N ASN A 275 -21.71 -6.16 2.64
CA ASN A 275 -22.72 -5.94 3.66
C ASN A 275 -22.16 -5.89 5.08
N ILE A 276 -21.02 -6.53 5.35
CA ILE A 276 -20.34 -6.42 6.66
C ILE A 276 -19.73 -5.03 6.79
N ASP A 277 -19.11 -4.52 5.73
CA ASP A 277 -18.56 -3.16 5.70
C ASP A 277 -19.57 -2.10 5.19
N ALA A 278 -20.83 -2.49 4.92
CA ALA A 278 -21.89 -1.55 4.57
C ALA A 278 -22.20 -0.60 5.74
N ASP A 279 -21.90 -1.02 6.97
CA ASP A 279 -21.94 -0.16 8.14
C ASP A 279 -20.93 0.99 8.02
N SER A 280 -19.74 0.76 7.43
CA SER A 280 -18.74 1.82 7.18
C SER A 280 -19.27 2.83 6.15
N LEU A 281 -19.87 2.36 5.05
CA LEU A 281 -20.46 3.22 4.01
C LEU A 281 -21.73 3.93 4.49
N SER A 282 -22.50 3.32 5.39
CA SER A 282 -23.64 3.96 6.04
C SER A 282 -23.17 5.10 6.95
N SER A 283 -22.05 4.92 7.64
CA SER A 283 -21.41 5.96 8.46
C SER A 283 -20.80 7.07 7.60
N ALA A 284 -20.21 6.73 6.44
CA ALA A 284 -19.75 7.69 5.45
C ALA A 284 -20.91 8.51 4.86
N ARG A 285 -22.04 7.85 4.57
CA ARG A 285 -23.28 8.50 4.12
C ARG A 285 -23.80 9.49 5.17
N GLN A 286 -23.84 9.09 6.44
CA GLN A 286 -24.31 9.99 7.50
C GLN A 286 -23.42 11.22 7.64
N ARG A 287 -22.08 11.04 7.64
CA ARG A 287 -21.13 12.17 7.66
C ARG A 287 -21.28 13.10 6.46
N PHE A 288 -21.55 12.54 5.28
CA PHE A 288 -21.82 13.33 4.09
C PHE A 288 -23.07 14.21 4.24
N ILE A 289 -24.16 13.66 4.78
CA ILE A 289 -25.40 14.39 5.07
C ILE A 289 -25.14 15.50 6.08
N ASP A 290 -24.52 15.16 7.22
CA ASP A 290 -24.25 16.10 8.31
C ASP A 290 -23.34 17.26 7.84
N ARG A 291 -22.34 16.95 7.00
CA ARG A 291 -21.44 17.96 6.42
C ARG A 291 -22.19 18.96 5.56
N LEU A 292 -23.03 18.48 4.64
CA LEU A 292 -23.83 19.36 3.77
C LEU A 292 -24.86 20.17 4.58
N GLY A 293 -25.45 19.56 5.60
CA GLY A 293 -26.32 20.25 6.55
C GLY A 293 -25.61 21.42 7.25
N GLU A 294 -24.45 21.20 7.85
CA GLU A 294 -23.70 22.27 8.52
C GLU A 294 -23.10 23.29 7.52
N ALA A 295 -22.65 22.85 6.35
CA ALA A 295 -22.18 23.74 5.28
C ALA A 295 -23.29 24.68 4.79
N SER A 296 -24.51 24.18 4.64
CA SER A 296 -25.66 24.99 4.24
C SER A 296 -26.00 26.06 5.28
N LYS A 297 -25.98 25.69 6.56
CA LYS A 297 -26.19 26.60 7.70
C LYS A 297 -25.12 27.69 7.75
N LEU A 298 -23.84 27.35 7.60
CA LEU A 298 -22.75 28.31 7.54
C LEU A 298 -22.90 29.25 6.34
N SER A 299 -23.25 28.70 5.18
CA SER A 299 -23.47 29.47 3.95
C SER A 299 -24.59 30.49 4.13
N VAL A 300 -25.76 30.09 4.63
CA VAL A 300 -26.90 31.00 4.88
C VAL A 300 -26.57 32.05 5.96
N ALA A 301 -25.82 31.70 7.00
CA ALA A 301 -25.38 32.66 8.01
C ALA A 301 -24.42 33.72 7.42
N ASN A 302 -23.52 33.31 6.52
CA ASN A 302 -22.56 34.20 5.86
C ASN A 302 -23.22 35.17 4.87
N LEU A 303 -24.46 34.89 4.43
CA LEU A 303 -25.22 35.76 3.55
C LEU A 303 -25.69 37.07 4.19
N LYS A 304 -25.56 37.23 5.51
CA LYS A 304 -25.89 38.45 6.28
C LYS A 304 -27.31 38.98 6.03
N ILE A 305 -28.26 38.10 5.75
CA ILE A 305 -29.68 38.43 5.48
C ILE A 305 -30.28 39.22 6.65
N ARG A 306 -29.86 38.91 7.88
CA ARG A 306 -30.30 39.65 9.07
C ARG A 306 -29.88 41.11 9.07
N GLY A 307 -28.64 41.44 8.70
CA GLY A 307 -28.14 42.80 8.79
C GLY A 307 -28.88 43.77 7.87
N THR A 308 -29.24 43.32 6.67
CA THR A 308 -30.02 44.11 5.72
C THR A 308 -31.48 44.24 6.15
N LEU A 309 -32.07 43.15 6.64
CA LEU A 309 -33.46 43.14 7.12
C LEU A 309 -33.64 43.96 8.39
N ASP A 310 -32.68 43.90 9.33
CA ASP A 310 -32.65 44.73 10.55
C ASP A 310 -32.64 46.22 10.16
N ARG A 311 -31.77 46.65 9.23
CA ARG A 311 -31.70 48.04 8.75
C ARG A 311 -33.03 48.51 8.15
N GLN A 312 -33.61 47.75 7.24
CA GLN A 312 -34.86 48.13 6.56
C GLN A 312 -36.06 48.15 7.53
N MET A 313 -36.09 47.23 8.51
CA MET A 313 -37.11 47.28 9.56
C MET A 313 -36.93 48.50 10.49
N GLU A 314 -35.71 48.90 10.80
CA GLU A 314 -35.44 50.06 11.65
C GLU A 314 -35.83 51.39 10.97
N GLU A 315 -35.59 51.51 9.67
CA GLU A 315 -36.08 52.63 8.84
C GLU A 315 -37.62 52.72 8.89
N ARG A 316 -38.32 51.60 8.66
CA ARG A 316 -39.78 51.52 8.76
C ARG A 316 -40.29 51.90 10.17
N ARG A 317 -39.67 51.36 11.23
CA ARG A 317 -40.07 51.64 12.61
C ARG A 317 -39.89 53.11 12.97
N THR A 318 -38.82 53.76 12.49
CA THR A 318 -38.57 55.18 12.74
C THR A 318 -39.70 56.04 12.15
N VAL A 319 -40.11 55.77 10.92
CA VAL A 319 -41.23 56.47 10.28
C VAL A 319 -42.56 56.18 11.00
N LEU A 320 -42.84 54.93 11.34
CA LEU A 320 -44.06 54.57 12.07
C LEU A 320 -44.12 55.19 13.48
N ARG A 321 -42.98 55.33 14.17
CA ARG A 321 -42.89 56.05 15.45
C ARG A 321 -43.21 57.53 15.27
N TYR A 322 -42.73 58.16 14.22
CA TYR A 322 -43.07 59.55 13.91
C TYR A 322 -44.60 59.74 13.74
N TYR A 323 -45.24 58.90 12.92
CA TYR A 323 -46.70 58.89 12.78
C TYR A 323 -47.41 58.67 14.12
N LEU A 324 -46.96 57.69 14.91
CA LEU A 324 -47.54 57.39 16.23
C LEU A 324 -47.41 58.58 17.19
N THR A 325 -46.27 59.28 17.22
CA THR A 325 -46.09 60.46 18.07
C THR A 325 -47.03 61.59 17.70
N ILE A 326 -47.24 61.83 16.40
CA ILE A 326 -48.20 62.84 15.91
C ILE A 326 -49.62 62.45 16.31
N ILE A 327 -50.02 61.21 16.07
CA ILE A 327 -51.36 60.71 16.42
C ILE A 327 -51.61 60.83 17.93
N LEU A 328 -50.67 60.39 18.77
CA LEU A 328 -50.80 60.48 20.23
C LEU A 328 -50.85 61.94 20.70
N SER A 329 -50.01 62.82 20.13
CA SER A 329 -50.01 64.25 20.48
C SER A 329 -51.34 64.93 20.09
N ALA A 330 -51.91 64.58 18.93
CA ALA A 330 -53.19 65.09 18.46
C ALA A 330 -54.37 64.59 19.31
N ILE A 331 -54.33 63.32 19.75
CA ILE A 331 -55.32 62.75 20.69
C ILE A 331 -55.22 63.44 22.06
N MET A 332 -54.01 63.66 22.58
CA MET A 332 -53.84 64.40 23.84
C MET A 332 -54.34 65.84 23.73
N ALA A 333 -54.03 66.53 22.64
CA ALA A 333 -54.54 67.88 22.37
C ALA A 333 -56.07 67.91 22.30
N ALA A 334 -56.69 66.94 21.62
CA ALA A 334 -58.15 66.81 21.57
C ALA A 334 -58.77 66.66 22.97
N GLY A 335 -58.15 65.85 23.83
CA GLY A 335 -58.60 65.67 25.22
C GLY A 335 -58.50 66.95 26.05
N ILE A 336 -57.39 67.70 25.91
CA ILE A 336 -57.18 68.98 26.59
C ILE A 336 -58.20 70.03 26.12
N PHE A 337 -58.38 70.19 24.81
CA PHE A 337 -59.34 71.15 24.26
C PHE A 337 -60.80 70.78 24.58
N GLY A 338 -61.11 69.49 24.66
CA GLY A 338 -62.43 69.00 25.04
C GLY A 338 -62.75 69.29 26.51
N GLY A 339 -61.77 69.09 27.40
CA GLY A 339 -61.89 69.44 28.82
C GLY A 339 -62.00 70.94 29.08
N LEU A 340 -61.42 71.78 28.21
CA LEU A 340 -61.51 73.25 28.28
C LEU A 340 -62.79 73.83 27.65
N GLY A 341 -63.68 73.01 27.08
CA GLY A 341 -64.97 73.45 26.55
C GLY A 341 -64.92 74.19 25.22
N VAL A 342 -63.83 74.07 24.45
CA VAL A 342 -63.71 74.70 23.11
C VAL A 342 -64.49 73.86 22.08
N SER A 343 -65.50 74.42 21.43
CA SER A 343 -66.47 73.65 20.63
C SER A 343 -65.95 73.07 19.31
N LEU A 344 -64.87 73.60 18.72
CA LEU A 344 -64.34 73.16 17.41
C LEU A 344 -62.97 72.48 17.45
N ALA A 345 -62.10 72.88 18.38
CA ALA A 345 -60.70 72.44 18.44
C ALA A 345 -60.49 70.92 18.70
N PRO A 346 -61.34 70.22 19.49
CA PRO A 346 -61.22 68.77 19.68
C PRO A 346 -61.48 67.98 18.39
N TRP A 347 -62.47 68.39 17.60
CA TRP A 347 -62.83 67.74 16.34
C TRP A 347 -61.76 67.92 15.26
N ILE A 348 -61.16 69.11 15.19
CA ILE A 348 -60.02 69.36 14.30
C ILE A 348 -58.84 68.46 14.68
N SER A 349 -58.52 68.37 15.97
CA SER A 349 -57.42 67.54 16.48
C SER A 349 -57.66 66.05 16.21
N LEU A 350 -58.90 65.58 16.36
CA LEU A 350 -59.28 64.21 16.02
C LEU A 350 -59.22 63.94 14.51
N GLY A 351 -59.58 64.92 13.67
CA GLY A 351 -59.44 64.85 12.21
C GLY A 351 -57.99 64.75 11.77
N VAL A 352 -57.08 65.50 12.40
CA VAL A 352 -55.63 65.39 12.20
C VAL A 352 -55.13 63.99 12.58
N ALA A 353 -55.54 63.47 13.74
CA ALA A 353 -55.19 62.11 14.16
C ALA A 353 -55.66 61.05 13.15
N LEU A 354 -56.88 61.18 12.62
CA LEU A 354 -57.43 60.27 11.61
C LEU A 354 -56.66 60.37 10.28
N PHE A 355 -56.29 61.57 9.84
CA PHE A 355 -55.49 61.78 8.63
C PHE A 355 -54.11 61.14 8.73
N PHE A 356 -53.42 61.31 9.85
CA PHE A 356 -52.12 60.68 10.08
C PHE A 356 -52.23 59.16 10.28
N LEU A 357 -53.34 58.66 10.83
CA LEU A 357 -53.63 57.22 10.91
C LEU A 357 -53.82 56.63 9.50
N PHE A 358 -54.58 57.29 8.64
CA PHE A 358 -54.73 56.89 7.23
C PHE A 358 -53.40 56.93 6.48
N GLY A 359 -52.58 57.98 6.68
CA GLY A 359 -51.23 58.08 6.14
C GLY A 359 -50.29 56.96 6.64
N ALA A 360 -50.34 56.62 7.92
CA ALA A 360 -49.60 55.50 8.50
C ALA A 360 -50.06 54.15 7.92
N ALA A 361 -51.36 54.00 7.66
CA ALA A 361 -51.92 52.80 7.05
C ALA A 361 -51.39 52.58 5.62
N LEU A 362 -51.45 53.62 4.78
CA LEU A 362 -50.90 53.61 3.42
C LEU A 362 -49.39 53.36 3.42
N TYR A 363 -48.64 54.05 4.30
CA TYR A 363 -47.19 53.87 4.40
C TYR A 363 -46.82 52.44 4.80
N SER A 364 -47.52 51.85 5.77
CA SER A 364 -47.24 50.47 6.20
C SER A 364 -47.54 49.44 5.10
N GLN A 365 -48.55 49.66 4.26
CA GLN A 365 -48.84 48.79 3.13
C GLN A 365 -47.76 48.90 2.04
N LYS A 366 -47.39 50.13 1.66
CA LYS A 366 -46.32 50.38 0.69
C LYS A 366 -44.96 49.87 1.19
N SER A 367 -44.64 50.10 2.46
CA SER A 367 -43.42 49.62 3.09
C SER A 367 -43.38 48.09 3.16
N LYS A 368 -44.53 47.43 3.36
CA LYS A 368 -44.64 45.96 3.34
C LYS A 368 -44.30 45.43 1.95
N GLU A 369 -44.88 45.98 0.89
CA GLU A 369 -44.61 45.58 -0.50
C GLU A 369 -43.13 45.75 -0.88
N ILE A 370 -42.56 46.92 -0.59
CA ILE A 370 -41.13 47.21 -0.86
C ILE A 370 -40.23 46.26 -0.08
N LEU A 371 -40.52 46.01 1.20
CA LEU A 371 -39.70 45.14 2.04
C LEU A 371 -39.76 43.68 1.56
N SER A 372 -40.94 43.20 1.16
CA SER A 372 -41.09 41.87 0.59
C SER A 372 -40.40 41.74 -0.78
N ALA A 373 -40.50 42.75 -1.63
CA ALA A 373 -39.85 42.75 -2.94
C ALA A 373 -38.32 42.74 -2.81
N ASN A 374 -37.76 43.61 -1.94
CA ASN A 374 -36.32 43.67 -1.69
C ASN A 374 -35.78 42.38 -1.07
N PHE A 375 -36.55 41.72 -0.20
CA PHE A 375 -36.14 40.42 0.35
C PHE A 375 -36.19 39.33 -0.73
N ALA A 376 -37.21 39.33 -1.59
CA ALA A 376 -37.33 38.37 -2.69
C ALA A 376 -36.18 38.49 -3.70
N GLU A 377 -35.90 39.72 -4.14
CA GLU A 377 -34.76 40.03 -5.02
C GLU A 377 -33.45 39.60 -4.37
N ARG A 378 -33.27 39.90 -3.08
CA ARG A 378 -32.06 39.48 -2.37
C ARG A 378 -31.92 37.97 -2.23
N ILE A 379 -33.01 37.24 -2.00
CA ILE A 379 -32.97 35.77 -2.00
C ILE A 379 -32.58 35.27 -3.40
N ASP A 380 -33.09 35.88 -4.47
CA ASP A 380 -32.74 35.53 -5.84
C ASP A 380 -31.26 35.80 -6.16
N ASP A 381 -30.73 36.96 -5.77
CA ASP A 381 -29.31 37.32 -5.94
C ASP A 381 -28.37 36.35 -5.23
N LEU A 382 -28.79 35.84 -4.07
CA LEU A 382 -27.95 35.00 -3.21
C LEU A 382 -28.01 33.51 -3.54
N ARG A 383 -28.88 33.09 -4.48
CA ARG A 383 -29.02 31.68 -4.87
C ARG A 383 -27.72 31.10 -5.44
N GLN A 384 -27.03 31.85 -6.31
CA GLN A 384 -25.81 31.41 -6.98
C GLN A 384 -24.62 31.34 -6.01
N PRO A 385 -24.34 32.39 -5.19
CA PRO A 385 -23.32 32.31 -4.14
C PRO A 385 -23.54 31.15 -3.15
N PHE A 386 -24.80 30.86 -2.80
CA PHE A 386 -25.12 29.73 -1.94
C PHE A 386 -24.78 28.39 -2.60
N ALA A 387 -25.19 28.19 -3.86
CA ALA A 387 -24.92 26.96 -4.60
C ALA A 387 -23.43 26.74 -4.85
N GLU A 388 -22.67 27.79 -5.18
CA GLU A 388 -21.21 27.74 -5.34
C GLU A 388 -20.50 27.37 -4.03
N SER A 389 -20.91 27.98 -2.91
CA SER A 389 -20.37 27.66 -1.58
C SER A 389 -20.59 26.18 -1.25
N LEU A 390 -21.81 25.68 -1.45
CA LEU A 390 -22.18 24.30 -1.16
C LEU A 390 -21.52 23.28 -2.11
N ALA A 391 -21.14 23.69 -3.32
CA ALA A 391 -20.49 22.81 -4.29
C ALA A 391 -19.09 22.36 -3.88
N ASN A 392 -18.34 23.22 -3.20
CA ASN A 392 -17.03 22.82 -2.67
C ASN A 392 -17.18 21.79 -1.55
N ASP A 393 -18.11 22.01 -0.61
CA ASP A 393 -18.39 21.07 0.48
C ASP A 393 -18.93 19.73 -0.02
N TYR A 394 -19.76 19.75 -1.06
CA TYR A 394 -20.22 18.53 -1.72
C TYR A 394 -19.06 17.75 -2.33
N LYS A 395 -18.20 18.42 -3.11
CA LYS A 395 -17.05 17.77 -3.76
C LYS A 395 -16.13 17.09 -2.74
N GLU A 396 -15.85 17.76 -1.63
CA GLU A 396 -15.04 17.19 -0.56
C GLU A 396 -15.77 16.06 0.18
N GLY A 397 -17.08 16.19 0.41
CA GLY A 397 -17.91 15.12 0.96
C GLY A 397 -17.91 13.85 0.11
N VAL A 398 -18.04 13.98 -1.21
CA VAL A 398 -17.93 12.85 -2.15
C VAL A 398 -16.52 12.26 -2.11
N ARG A 399 -15.48 13.10 -2.05
CA ARG A 399 -14.10 12.62 -1.97
C ARG A 399 -13.88 11.75 -0.73
N GLU A 400 -14.30 12.22 0.44
CA GLU A 400 -14.19 11.45 1.69
C GLU A 400 -14.96 10.13 1.61
N PHE A 401 -16.18 10.15 1.06
CA PHE A 401 -16.97 8.95 0.85
C PHE A 401 -16.24 7.90 0.01
N TYR A 402 -15.64 8.30 -1.11
CA TYR A 402 -14.89 7.41 -1.99
C TYR A 402 -13.54 6.95 -1.42
N VAL A 403 -12.95 7.70 -0.48
CA VAL A 403 -11.76 7.24 0.25
C VAL A 403 -12.10 6.04 1.13
N GLU A 404 -13.24 6.06 1.81
CA GLU A 404 -13.67 4.91 2.62
C GLU A 404 -14.03 3.71 1.76
N TYR A 405 -14.72 3.94 0.64
CA TYR A 405 -14.96 2.88 -0.33
C TYR A 405 -13.66 2.27 -0.87
N GLY A 406 -12.65 3.11 -1.17
CA GLY A 406 -11.32 2.66 -1.56
C GLY A 406 -10.63 1.82 -0.47
N GLY A 407 -10.89 2.13 0.81
CA GLY A 407 -10.39 1.38 1.96
C GLY A 407 -10.82 -0.08 1.99
N LEU A 408 -11.94 -0.45 1.35
CA LEU A 408 -12.38 -1.85 1.25
C LEU A 408 -11.40 -2.73 0.45
N PHE A 409 -10.62 -2.12 -0.45
CA PHE A 409 -9.58 -2.82 -1.23
C PHE A 409 -8.24 -2.93 -0.48
N GLU A 410 -8.13 -2.38 0.74
CA GLU A 410 -6.89 -2.38 1.52
C GLU A 410 -6.41 -3.80 1.86
N ILE A 411 -7.33 -4.75 2.06
CA ILE A 411 -6.97 -6.17 2.30
C ILE A 411 -6.21 -6.75 1.10
N VAL A 412 -6.69 -6.46 -0.12
CA VAL A 412 -6.05 -6.90 -1.36
C VAL A 412 -4.68 -6.22 -1.51
N ARG A 413 -4.61 -4.91 -1.26
CA ARG A 413 -3.35 -4.14 -1.30
C ARG A 413 -2.31 -4.71 -0.35
N ARG A 414 -2.70 -4.97 0.91
CA ARG A 414 -1.82 -5.52 1.94
C ARG A 414 -1.30 -6.89 1.55
N ARG A 415 -2.15 -7.75 0.98
CA ARG A 415 -1.73 -9.07 0.52
C ARG A 415 -0.67 -9.00 -0.57
N ILE A 416 -0.87 -8.17 -1.59
CA ILE A 416 0.11 -8.00 -2.69
C ILE A 416 1.44 -7.50 -2.11
N ALA A 417 1.39 -6.53 -1.20
CA ALA A 417 2.57 -6.00 -0.53
C ALA A 417 3.30 -7.08 0.29
N ASP A 418 2.58 -7.87 1.09
CA ASP A 418 3.14 -8.97 1.89
C ASP A 418 3.79 -10.04 0.99
N GLN A 419 3.17 -10.39 -0.14
CA GLN A 419 3.72 -11.36 -1.09
C GLN A 419 5.00 -10.84 -1.76
N LYS A 420 5.06 -9.56 -2.13
CA LYS A 420 6.28 -8.94 -2.64
C LYS A 420 7.40 -8.94 -1.60
N LEU A 421 7.05 -8.66 -0.33
CA LEU A 421 8.02 -8.66 0.77
C LEU A 421 8.62 -10.06 1.02
N LEU A 422 7.83 -11.12 0.86
CA LEU A 422 8.31 -12.51 0.94
C LEU A 422 9.21 -12.93 -0.23
N LEU A 423 9.07 -12.29 -1.40
CA LEU A 423 9.81 -12.64 -2.61
C LEU A 423 11.24 -12.07 -2.59
N LYS A 424 11.42 -10.88 -2.02
CA LYS A 424 12.73 -10.21 -1.92
C LYS A 424 13.85 -11.06 -1.28
N PRO A 425 13.69 -11.63 -0.08
CA PRO A 425 14.74 -12.45 0.54
C PRO A 425 15.00 -13.76 -0.22
N ARG A 426 14.00 -14.29 -0.94
CA ARG A 426 14.18 -15.49 -1.77
C ARG A 426 15.05 -15.19 -2.99
N LEU A 427 14.85 -14.03 -3.61
CA LEU A 427 15.69 -13.56 -4.72
C LEU A 427 17.14 -13.32 -4.28
N GLU A 428 17.35 -12.69 -3.12
CA GLU A 428 18.68 -12.47 -2.55
C GLU A 428 19.39 -13.80 -2.26
N ARG A 429 18.68 -14.77 -1.67
CA ARG A 429 19.24 -16.10 -1.41
C ARG A 429 19.55 -16.86 -2.69
N TRP A 430 18.71 -16.75 -3.72
CA TRP A 430 18.99 -17.34 -5.03
C TRP A 430 20.23 -16.73 -5.68
N ASN A 431 20.37 -15.40 -5.67
CA ASN A 431 21.55 -14.71 -6.20
C ASN A 431 22.85 -15.19 -5.51
N HIS A 432 22.82 -15.35 -4.18
CA HIS A 432 23.96 -15.88 -3.42
C HIS A 432 24.35 -17.29 -3.88
N LEU A 433 23.38 -18.21 -3.92
CA LEU A 433 23.62 -19.60 -4.33
C LEU A 433 24.11 -19.69 -5.79
N PHE A 434 23.61 -18.82 -6.66
CA PHE A 434 24.06 -18.74 -8.05
C PHE A 434 25.52 -18.28 -8.15
N LEU A 435 25.92 -17.28 -7.38
CA LEU A 435 27.31 -16.80 -7.33
C LEU A 435 28.26 -17.86 -6.77
N GLU A 436 27.85 -18.59 -5.72
CA GLU A 436 28.63 -19.71 -5.18
C GLU A 436 28.83 -20.83 -6.21
N LEU A 437 27.76 -21.22 -6.92
CA LEU A 437 27.87 -22.24 -7.97
C LEU A 437 28.76 -21.78 -9.13
N LYS A 438 28.71 -20.50 -9.49
CA LYS A 438 29.58 -19.90 -10.51
C LYS A 438 31.05 -19.86 -10.08
N ALA A 439 31.33 -19.67 -8.80
CA ALA A 439 32.70 -19.76 -8.27
C ALA A 439 33.23 -21.20 -8.37
N ILE A 440 32.40 -22.19 -8.00
CA ILE A 440 32.77 -23.61 -8.11
C ILE A 440 33.04 -24.01 -9.57
N GLU A 441 32.28 -23.49 -10.54
CA GLU A 441 32.52 -23.73 -11.98
C GLU A 441 33.90 -23.25 -12.45
N GLN A 442 34.50 -22.25 -11.80
CA GLN A 442 35.83 -21.76 -12.15
C GLN A 442 36.95 -22.65 -11.59
N GLU A 443 36.65 -23.46 -10.57
CA GLU A 443 37.59 -24.37 -9.90
C GLU A 443 37.57 -25.79 -10.48
N ILE A 444 36.47 -26.18 -11.16
CA ILE A 444 36.29 -27.46 -11.87
C ILE A 444 36.78 -27.34 -13.31
#